data_AF-A0A527GIX1-F1
#
_entry.id   AF-A0A527GIX1-F1
#
_cell.length_a   1.000
_cell.length_b   1.000
_cell.length_c   1.000
_cell.angle_alpha   90.00
_cell.angle_beta   90.00
_cell.angle_gamma   90.00
#
_symmetry.space_group_name_H-M   'P 1'
#
loop_
_entity.id
_entity.type
_entity.pdbx_description
1 polymer ?
#
loop_
_entity_poly.entity_id
_entity_poly.type
_entity_poly.pdbx_seq_one_letter_code
_entity_poly.pdbx_strand_id
1 'polypeptide(L)'
;LQSRARGTILMAISNKFGSMVVTTGNKSEMSVGYATLYGDMNGGFNPIKDLYKMQVYALSRWRNSHVPPGALGPSGEVIPKNIIDKAPSAELREN
;
A
#
# COMPACT_ATOMS: atom_id res chain seq x y z
N LEU A 1 -8.11 12.67 11.74
CA LEU A 1 -9.45 12.59 11.11
C LEU A 1 -9.37 12.14 9.65
N GLN A 2 -8.57 12.80 8.79
CA GLN A 2 -8.45 12.46 7.36
C GLN A 2 -8.21 10.96 7.07
N SER A 3 -7.22 10.32 7.72
CA SER A 3 -6.92 8.89 7.51
C SER A 3 -8.11 7.96 7.82
N ARG A 4 -8.83 8.21 8.94
CA ARG A 4 -10.03 7.44 9.31
C ARG A 4 -11.18 7.64 8.32
N ALA A 5 -11.39 8.87 7.83
CA ALA A 5 -12.40 9.14 6.82
C ALA A 5 -12.14 8.35 5.52
N ARG A 6 -10.87 8.26 5.08
CA ARG A 6 -10.48 7.43 3.93
C ARG A 6 -10.79 5.95 4.17
N GLY A 7 -10.44 5.43 5.35
CA GLY A 7 -10.78 4.06 5.76
C GLY A 7 -12.29 3.78 5.69
N THR A 8 -13.11 4.66 6.26
CA THR A 8 -14.58 4.54 6.22
C THR A 8 -15.13 4.53 4.79
N ILE A 9 -14.62 5.40 3.92
CA ILE A 9 -15.05 5.47 2.51
C ILE A 9 -14.73 4.15 1.78
N LEU A 10 -13.52 3.61 1.94
CA LEU A 10 -13.13 2.34 1.32
C LEU A 10 -13.97 1.17 1.82
N MET A 11 -14.27 1.13 3.13
CA MET A 11 -15.16 0.12 3.70
C MET A 11 -16.59 0.24 3.18
N ALA A 12 -17.11 1.46 2.99
CA ALA A 12 -18.43 1.67 2.40
C ALA A 12 -18.50 1.15 0.95
N ILE A 13 -17.45 1.39 0.15
CA ILE A 13 -17.34 0.87 -1.22
C ILE A 13 -17.30 -0.66 -1.20
N SER A 14 -16.47 -1.24 -0.33
CA SER A 14 -16.36 -2.70 -0.12
C SER A 14 -17.70 -3.33 0.24
N ASN A 15 -18.43 -2.78 1.21
CA ASN A 15 -19.75 -3.26 1.60
C ASN A 15 -20.77 -3.18 0.45
N LYS A 16 -20.71 -2.13 -0.38
CA LYS A 16 -21.63 -1.96 -1.51
C LYS A 16 -21.39 -2.97 -2.64
N PHE A 17 -20.13 -3.27 -2.95
CA PHE A 17 -19.76 -4.06 -4.13
C PHE A 17 -19.24 -5.48 -3.80
N GLY A 18 -19.18 -5.85 -2.52
CA GLY A 18 -18.75 -7.18 -2.07
C GLY A 18 -17.26 -7.48 -2.23
N SER A 19 -16.43 -6.46 -2.48
CA SER A 19 -14.96 -6.62 -2.62
C SER A 19 -14.26 -6.50 -1.27
N MET A 20 -13.10 -7.13 -1.09
CA MET A 20 -12.31 -7.00 0.15
C MET A 20 -11.37 -5.79 0.08
N VAL A 21 -11.39 -4.92 1.09
CA VAL A 21 -10.39 -3.83 1.21
C VAL A 21 -9.03 -4.43 1.56
N VAL A 22 -8.00 -4.01 0.83
CA VAL A 22 -6.61 -4.37 1.09
C VAL A 22 -5.89 -3.20 1.75
N THR A 23 -5.15 -3.46 2.83
CA THR A 23 -4.29 -2.46 3.48
C THR A 23 -2.85 -2.55 2.97
N THR A 24 -2.11 -1.45 3.12
CA THR A 24 -0.79 -1.28 2.49
C THR A 24 0.32 -0.93 3.49
N GLY A 25 0.07 -1.13 4.79
CA GLY A 25 1.09 -0.91 5.82
C GLY A 25 2.20 -1.95 5.73
N ASN A 26 3.45 -1.51 5.71
CA ASN A 26 4.60 -2.41 5.67
C ASN A 26 5.17 -2.68 7.07
N LYS A 27 6.02 -3.69 7.22
CA LYS A 27 6.57 -4.12 8.51
C LYS A 27 7.29 -2.99 9.25
N SER A 28 8.04 -2.14 8.56
CA SER A 28 8.74 -1.01 9.20
C SER A 28 7.78 -0.04 9.86
N GLU A 29 6.64 0.26 9.23
CA GLU A 29 5.60 1.15 9.78
C GLU A 29 4.93 0.53 10.99
N MET A 30 4.55 -0.75 10.88
CA MET A 30 3.87 -1.47 11.95
C MET A 30 4.77 -1.68 13.18
N SER A 31 6.06 -1.97 12.97
CA SER A 31 7.02 -2.22 14.06
C SER A 31 7.22 -1.02 14.98
N VAL A 32 6.99 0.20 14.51
CA VAL A 32 7.12 1.43 15.31
C VAL A 32 5.79 2.09 15.61
N GLY A 33 4.67 1.45 15.27
CA GLY A 33 3.32 2.01 15.45
C GLY A 33 3.04 3.23 14.56
N TYR A 34 3.75 3.39 13.44
CA TYR A 34 3.50 4.46 12.47
C TYR A 34 2.27 4.12 11.62
N ALA A 35 1.09 4.19 12.24
CA ALA A 35 -0.17 3.82 11.63
C ALA A 35 -1.32 4.59 12.28
N THR A 36 -2.41 4.80 11.54
CA THR A 36 -3.66 5.29 12.12
C THR A 36 -4.63 4.14 12.32
N LEU A 37 -4.99 3.87 13.58
CA LEU A 37 -6.06 2.92 13.89
C LEU A 37 -7.38 3.32 13.20
N TYR A 38 -7.98 2.36 12.49
CA TYR A 38 -9.16 2.54 11.62
C TYR A 38 -8.95 3.50 10.44
N GLY A 39 -7.71 3.86 10.13
CA GLY A 39 -7.32 4.57 8.92
C GLY A 39 -6.69 3.62 7.91
N ASP A 40 -5.39 3.75 7.70
CA ASP A 40 -4.57 2.89 6.84
C ASP A 40 -4.56 1.40 7.29
N MET A 41 -4.90 1.12 8.55
CA MET A 41 -5.08 -0.24 9.06
C MET A 41 -6.47 -0.84 8.75
N ASN A 42 -7.37 -0.10 8.13
CA ASN A 42 -8.76 -0.52 7.91
C ASN A 42 -8.91 -1.37 6.63
N GLY A 43 -8.87 -2.69 6.75
CA GLY A 43 -9.13 -3.63 5.65
C GLY A 43 -9.02 -5.10 6.06
N GLY A 44 -9.40 -6.01 5.15
CA GLY A 44 -9.51 -7.44 5.41
C GLY A 44 -8.21 -8.24 5.20
N PHE A 45 -7.26 -7.72 4.42
CA PHE A 45 -5.98 -8.37 4.18
C PHE A 45 -4.86 -7.37 3.87
N ASN A 46 -3.61 -7.76 4.10
CA ASN A 46 -2.42 -6.98 3.77
C ASN A 46 -1.34 -7.88 3.13
N PRO A 47 -1.12 -7.78 1.82
CA PRO A 47 -0.14 -8.59 1.09
C PRO A 47 1.33 -8.30 1.45
N ILE A 48 1.61 -7.11 1.99
CA ILE A 48 2.99 -6.65 2.25
C ILE A 48 3.31 -6.44 3.73
N LYS A 49 2.43 -6.90 4.64
CA LYS A 49 2.54 -6.69 6.10
C LYS A 49 3.86 -7.16 6.71
N ASP A 50 4.51 -8.15 6.10
CA ASP A 50 5.76 -8.74 6.60
C ASP A 50 6.99 -8.31 5.80
N LEU A 51 6.88 -7.28 4.95
CA LEU A 51 8.02 -6.72 4.23
C LEU A 51 8.48 -5.43 4.91
N TYR A 52 9.78 -5.30 5.17
CA TYR A 52 10.38 -4.03 5.54
C TYR A 52 10.34 -3.04 4.37
N LYS A 53 10.37 -1.74 4.66
CA LYS A 53 10.28 -0.68 3.65
C LYS A 53 11.31 -0.86 2.52
N MET A 54 12.54 -1.23 2.87
CA MET A 54 13.60 -1.47 1.89
C MET A 54 13.33 -2.68 1.00
N GLN A 55 12.66 -3.72 1.53
CA GLN A 55 12.23 -4.87 0.73
C GLN A 55 11.09 -4.50 -0.23
N VAL A 56 10.17 -3.61 0.18
CA VAL A 56 9.13 -3.09 -0.73
C VAL A 56 9.77 -2.37 -1.91
N TYR A 57 10.76 -1.49 -1.68
CA TYR A 57 11.48 -0.83 -2.78
C TYR A 57 12.21 -1.82 -3.70
N ALA A 58 12.86 -2.84 -3.13
CA ALA A 58 13.54 -3.87 -3.90
C ALA A 58 12.55 -4.68 -4.74
N LEU A 59 11.41 -5.07 -4.16
CA LEU A 59 10.36 -5.81 -4.85
C LEU A 59 9.73 -4.99 -5.98
N SER A 60 9.52 -3.68 -5.78
CA SER A 60 9.01 -2.80 -6.83
C SER A 60 9.96 -2.75 -8.03
N ARG A 61 11.27 -2.58 -7.78
CA ARG A 61 12.29 -2.61 -8.84
C ARG A 61 12.36 -3.97 -9.54
N TRP A 62 12.28 -5.06 -8.78
CA TRP A 62 12.26 -6.41 -9.33
C TRP A 62 11.01 -6.64 -10.19
N ARG A 63 9.82 -6.20 -9.76
CA ARG A 63 8.57 -6.38 -10.53
C ARG A 63 8.57 -5.59 -11.84
N ASN A 64 9.25 -4.44 -11.90
CA ASN A 64 9.39 -3.69 -13.16
C ASN A 64 10.29 -4.40 -14.19
N SER A 65 11.21 -5.26 -13.73
CA SER A 65 12.10 -6.03 -14.62
C SER A 65 11.64 -7.47 -14.86
N HIS A 66 10.61 -7.95 -14.15
CA HIS A 66 10.15 -9.34 -14.19
C HIS A 66 8.63 -9.44 -14.22
N VAL A 67 8.10 -10.37 -15.01
CA VAL A 67 6.69 -10.78 -14.97
C VAL A 67 6.65 -12.22 -14.49
N PRO A 68 6.33 -12.50 -13.20
CA PRO A 68 6.31 -13.87 -12.71
C PRO A 68 5.20 -14.69 -13.40
N PRO A 69 5.39 -16.02 -13.54
CA PRO A 69 4.34 -16.90 -14.05
C PRO A 69 3.02 -16.71 -13.27
N GLY A 70 1.92 -16.56 -13.99
CA GLY A 70 0.60 -16.32 -13.40
C GLY A 70 0.34 -14.88 -12.92
N ALA A 71 1.27 -13.95 -13.11
CA ALA A 71 1.01 -12.54 -12.84
C ALA A 71 -0.11 -12.01 -13.76
N LEU A 72 -1.10 -11.34 -13.16
CA LEU A 72 -2.22 -10.73 -13.87
C LEU A 72 -1.97 -9.27 -14.28
N GLY A 73 -0.85 -8.70 -13.84
CA GLY A 73 -0.47 -7.32 -14.16
C GLY A 73 0.31 -7.21 -15.49
N PRO A 74 0.43 -6.00 -16.05
CA PRO A 74 1.09 -5.79 -17.33
C PRO A 74 2.60 -6.12 -17.28
N SER A 75 3.20 -6.29 -18.47
CA SER A 75 4.65 -6.35 -18.65
C SER A 75 5.28 -4.95 -18.67
N GLY A 76 6.58 -4.86 -18.37
CA GLY A 76 7.33 -3.61 -18.39
C GLY A 76 7.25 -2.82 -17.07
N GLU A 77 7.34 -1.49 -17.16
CA GLU A 77 7.30 -0.61 -15.99
C GLU A 77 5.87 -0.55 -15.43
N VAL A 78 5.61 -1.29 -14.34
CA VAL A 78 4.32 -1.29 -13.63
C VAL A 78 4.28 -0.20 -12.57
N ILE A 79 5.42 0.06 -11.92
CA ILE A 79 5.55 1.04 -10.83
C ILE A 79 6.50 2.14 -11.32
N PRO A 80 5.98 3.33 -11.66
CA PRO A 80 6.79 4.39 -12.23
C PRO A 80 7.98 4.79 -11.34
N LYS A 81 9.13 5.08 -11.95
CA LYS A 81 10.34 5.49 -11.22
C LYS A 81 10.12 6.64 -10.24
N ASN A 82 9.29 7.63 -10.59
CA ASN A 82 8.99 8.75 -9.70
C ASN A 82 8.26 8.33 -8.41
N ILE A 83 7.53 7.21 -8.40
CA ILE A 83 6.91 6.66 -7.18
C ILE A 83 7.96 5.98 -6.28
N ILE A 84 8.97 5.36 -6.89
CA ILE A 84 10.05 4.66 -6.17
C ILE A 84 11.06 5.65 -5.57
N ASP A 85 11.39 6.71 -6.31
CA ASP A 85 12.41 7.67 -5.92
C ASP A 85 11.88 8.80 -5.02
N LYS A 86 10.55 8.98 -4.97
CA LYS A 86 9.92 9.97 -4.09
C LYS A 86 10.12 9.57 -2.62
N ALA A 87 10.56 10.53 -1.82
CA ALA A 87 10.68 10.35 -0.37
C ALA A 87 9.31 10.03 0.26
N PRO A 88 9.24 9.09 1.22
CA PRO A 88 7.99 8.75 1.89
C PRO A 88 7.48 9.96 2.69
N SER A 89 6.22 10.35 2.47
CA SER A 89 5.52 11.39 3.23
C SER A 89 4.06 11.00 3.41
N ALA A 90 3.46 11.42 4.53
CA ALA A 90 2.04 11.22 4.78
C ALA A 90 1.15 12.27 4.11
N GLU A 91 1.72 13.37 3.60
CA GLU A 91 1.01 14.46 2.89
C GLU A 91 -0.27 14.93 3.61
N LEU A 92 -0.25 14.96 4.94
CA LEU A 92 -1.41 15.37 5.76
C LEU A 92 -1.44 16.88 6.03
N ARG A 93 -0.41 17.62 5.57
CA ARG A 93 -0.19 19.07 5.72
C ARG A 93 0.62 19.56 4.52
N GLU A 94 0.64 20.87 4.27
CA GLU A 94 1.49 21.47 3.23
C GLU A 94 2.97 21.16 3.49
N ASN A 95 3.71 20.93 2.40
CA ASN A 95 5.15 20.62 2.41
C ASN A 95 5.97 21.88 2.16
#